data_AF-A0AA46TF15-F1
#
_entry.id   AF-A0AA46TF15-F1
#
_cell.length_a   1.000
_cell.length_b   1.000
_cell.length_c   1.000
_cell.angle_alpha   90.00
_cell.angle_beta   90.00
_cell.angle_gamma   90.00
#
_symmetry.space_group_name_H-M   'P 1'
#
loop_
_entity.id
_entity.type
_entity.pdbx_description
1 polymer ?
#
loop_
_entity_poly.entity_id
_entity_poly.type
_entity_poly.pdbx_seq_one_letter_code
_entity_poly.pdbx_strand_id
1 'polypeptide(L)'
;MGVSRHVRRVVIMMAAVLVAMVPCLWAASAPAATATAPESDRGEMMLVLDSSGSMAEPASGGTTKIDAAKDSLNTVVDDLPSDAPVGLRVYGAEVEFRNQAGACTDSQRVVDIGTDNRDELHDAVASYRPFGETPIGYALEQAAKDLGSEGKRTIVLVSDGEPTCKPNPCKVAAELAEDGIDMRIDVVGLDVSGKARKALSCIAAKGNGTYYDADDADGLTDALSTVSERAAKPYEAIGTPVTGGPGRDQAAEITAGDWLDTLGGPKSDTGQRWYRFKRTVPKSTIHVSATIANPTGEDALHLRVYAGQTECGFAQGQGPATYRPFVVAAVAAPGFNEFEDECVNAGELTIMVQRGAPNGGFAKNSDVPVEIRAIEEAPATNAKALPGRLEERAEKKPSMSNPTDIVGGNTFGNAVEVEPGAYSGTLVPGEAQLFEIDADWGQRVNAAVDFPKPDKALADAIGSYGPAPTLWIYSPSRATASSAFHSAQQSILSSSSTTDLYGHSYPIGYNNRQSFVDAQSAASIAGKYYISVSVARDEDSKASYEIPFTLGVDVEGKTSNVPEYDGGEPQIGESESDDSTTDDPTGSSDDIEQTAAGTDDTDGPWLAVALGVGGIVLLGLGAAMVRVARR
;
A
#
# COMPACT_ATOMS: atom_id res chain seq x y z
N MET A 1 -34.74 -48.79 -71.76
CA MET A 1 -35.93 -49.47 -71.19
C MET A 1 -35.48 -50.83 -70.66
N GLY A 2 -36.10 -51.34 -69.57
CA GLY A 2 -35.65 -52.58 -68.88
C GLY A 2 -34.37 -52.35 -68.07
N VAL A 3 -34.33 -52.23 -66.74
CA VAL A 3 -35.02 -52.89 -65.61
C VAL A 3 -34.50 -54.30 -65.30
N SER A 4 -33.53 -54.35 -64.38
CA SER A 4 -33.53 -55.28 -63.23
C SER A 4 -32.85 -54.59 -62.04
N ARG A 5 -33.06 -55.06 -60.81
CA ARG A 5 -32.82 -54.29 -59.56
C ARG A 5 -32.61 -55.21 -58.35
N HIS A 6 -31.96 -54.66 -57.30
CA HIS A 6 -31.66 -55.26 -55.98
C HIS A 6 -30.39 -56.16 -55.94
N VAL A 7 -29.52 -56.10 -54.92
CA VAL A 7 -29.47 -55.18 -53.75
C VAL A 7 -28.02 -54.89 -53.28
N ARG A 8 -27.82 -53.70 -52.68
CA ARG A 8 -26.67 -53.16 -51.88
C ARG A 8 -25.31 -53.89 -51.94
N ARG A 9 -24.27 -53.32 -52.58
CA ARG A 9 -23.34 -52.19 -52.16
C ARG A 9 -22.16 -52.70 -51.29
N VAL A 10 -20.86 -52.66 -51.72
CA VAL A 10 -19.93 -51.53 -52.08
C VAL A 10 -19.14 -51.04 -50.84
N VAL A 11 -17.81 -50.84 -50.78
CA VAL A 11 -16.59 -50.99 -51.66
C VAL A 11 -15.34 -51.07 -50.72
N ILE A 12 -14.16 -51.68 -50.95
CA ILE A 12 -13.41 -52.37 -52.03
C ILE A 12 -12.32 -51.53 -52.78
N MET A 13 -11.05 -51.64 -52.32
CA MET A 13 -9.74 -51.26 -52.96
C MET A 13 -9.47 -49.75 -53.18
N MET A 14 -8.23 -49.21 -53.18
CA MET A 14 -6.82 -49.72 -53.26
C MET A 14 -5.98 -49.17 -52.08
N ALA A 15 -4.82 -49.69 -51.60
CA ALA A 15 -3.73 -50.56 -52.09
C ALA A 15 -2.47 -49.84 -52.64
N ALA A 16 -1.29 -50.22 -52.11
CA ALA A 16 0.10 -49.85 -52.51
C ALA A 16 0.58 -48.39 -52.23
N VAL A 17 1.86 -48.09 -51.89
CA VAL A 17 2.96 -48.83 -51.22
C VAL A 17 4.10 -47.83 -50.83
N LEU A 18 5.19 -48.32 -50.20
CA LEU A 18 6.52 -47.70 -50.02
C LEU A 18 6.80 -46.83 -48.76
N VAL A 19 8.08 -46.84 -48.38
CA VAL A 19 8.68 -46.30 -47.15
C VAL A 19 9.36 -44.97 -47.43
N ALA A 20 9.30 -44.04 -46.48
CA ALA A 20 10.19 -42.88 -46.40
C ALA A 20 10.66 -42.65 -44.95
N MET A 21 11.89 -42.20 -44.78
CA MET A 21 12.46 -41.83 -43.47
C MET A 21 11.98 -40.46 -43.02
N VAL A 22 11.75 -40.28 -41.72
CA VAL A 22 11.74 -38.98 -41.05
C VAL A 22 12.66 -39.09 -39.83
N PRO A 23 13.66 -38.20 -39.63
CA PRO A 23 14.63 -38.34 -38.56
C PRO A 23 14.04 -37.95 -37.19
N CYS A 24 14.58 -38.54 -36.13
CA CYS A 24 14.19 -38.23 -34.77
C CYS A 24 14.83 -36.91 -34.32
N LEU A 25 14.05 -35.82 -34.27
CA LEU A 25 14.42 -34.62 -33.52
C LEU A 25 14.05 -34.84 -32.04
N TRP A 26 15.02 -35.28 -31.25
CA TRP A 26 14.95 -35.12 -29.80
C TRP A 26 15.17 -33.65 -29.47
N ALA A 27 14.06 -32.89 -29.36
CA ALA A 27 14.06 -31.69 -28.54
C ALA A 27 14.20 -32.16 -27.08
N ALA A 28 15.37 -31.93 -26.48
CA ALA A 28 15.58 -32.20 -25.07
C ALA A 28 14.82 -31.14 -24.26
N SER A 29 13.63 -31.48 -23.78
CA SER A 29 12.91 -30.66 -22.80
C SER A 29 13.76 -30.59 -21.53
N ALA A 30 14.46 -29.48 -21.35
CA ALA A 30 14.99 -29.13 -20.03
C ALA A 30 13.79 -29.06 -19.06
N PRO A 31 13.92 -29.54 -17.81
CA PRO A 31 12.90 -29.28 -16.82
C PRO A 31 12.75 -27.77 -16.68
N ALA A 32 11.51 -27.27 -16.74
CA ALA A 32 11.25 -25.89 -16.37
C ALA A 32 11.71 -25.73 -14.92
N ALA A 33 12.63 -24.79 -14.67
CA ALA A 33 12.89 -24.37 -13.31
C ALA A 33 11.59 -23.78 -12.78
N THR A 34 11.03 -24.39 -11.73
CA THR A 34 9.96 -23.77 -10.96
C THR A 34 10.49 -22.44 -10.46
N ALA A 35 9.99 -21.34 -11.02
CA ALA A 35 10.17 -20.04 -10.41
C ALA A 35 9.53 -20.13 -9.02
N THR A 36 10.33 -20.00 -7.97
CA THR A 36 9.79 -19.71 -6.65
C THR A 36 8.98 -18.43 -6.78
N ALA A 37 7.74 -18.43 -6.28
CA ALA A 37 7.01 -17.18 -6.08
C ALA A 37 7.89 -16.24 -5.22
N PRO A 38 7.79 -14.91 -5.40
CA PRO A 38 8.51 -13.97 -4.54
C PRO A 38 8.14 -14.23 -3.07
N GLU A 39 9.17 -14.34 -2.25
CA GLU A 39 9.07 -14.36 -0.78
C GLU A 39 8.35 -13.06 -0.36
N SER A 40 7.27 -13.16 0.43
CA SER A 40 6.27 -12.09 0.47
C SER A 40 6.77 -10.81 1.15
N ASP A 41 6.57 -9.65 0.51
CA ASP A 41 6.88 -8.32 1.08
C ASP A 41 5.86 -7.86 2.16
N ARG A 42 5.20 -8.83 2.79
CA ARG A 42 4.30 -8.61 3.93
C ARG A 42 5.13 -8.60 5.20
N GLY A 43 4.82 -7.65 6.08
CA GLY A 43 5.54 -7.55 7.33
C GLY A 43 5.24 -8.71 8.27
N GLU A 44 6.25 -9.17 8.99
CA GLU A 44 6.05 -10.12 10.07
C GLU A 44 5.31 -9.46 11.24
N MET A 45 4.33 -10.15 11.81
CA MET A 45 3.57 -9.70 12.97
C MET A 45 3.89 -10.55 14.20
N MET A 46 4.12 -9.90 15.35
CA MET A 46 4.18 -10.57 16.64
C MET A 46 3.06 -10.04 17.54
N LEU A 47 2.06 -10.88 17.79
CA LEU A 47 1.04 -10.63 18.80
C LEU A 47 1.68 -10.82 20.18
N VAL A 48 1.49 -9.87 21.10
CA VAL A 48 2.10 -9.88 22.45
C VAL A 48 1.01 -9.71 23.51
N LEU A 49 0.62 -10.81 24.15
CA LEU A 49 -0.46 -10.86 25.13
C LEU A 49 0.04 -10.77 26.59
N ASP A 50 -0.61 -9.90 27.35
CA ASP A 50 -0.52 -9.85 28.82
C ASP A 50 -1.24 -11.06 29.47
N SER A 51 -0.51 -11.80 30.31
CA SER A 51 -1.07 -12.79 31.24
C SER A 51 -0.59 -12.54 32.68
N SER A 52 -0.31 -11.28 33.01
CA SER A 52 -0.03 -10.87 34.39
C SER A 52 -1.29 -10.96 35.26
N GLY A 53 -1.11 -10.96 36.59
CA GLY A 53 -2.19 -11.25 37.53
C GLY A 53 -3.37 -10.27 37.54
N SER A 54 -3.26 -9.08 36.92
CA SER A 54 -4.38 -8.13 36.75
C SER A 54 -5.40 -8.59 35.72
N MET A 55 -4.97 -9.33 34.68
CA MET A 55 -5.85 -9.89 33.65
C MET A 55 -6.84 -10.95 34.20
N ALA A 56 -6.74 -11.32 35.49
CA ALA A 56 -7.72 -12.13 36.22
C ALA A 56 -8.94 -11.33 36.71
N GLU A 57 -8.89 -10.00 36.70
CA GLU A 57 -9.99 -9.13 37.12
C GLU A 57 -11.12 -9.12 36.06
N PRO A 58 -12.38 -8.82 36.45
CA PRO A 58 -13.49 -8.72 35.50
C PRO A 58 -13.33 -7.53 34.56
N ALA A 59 -13.59 -7.73 33.27
CA ALA A 59 -13.85 -6.65 32.32
C ALA A 59 -15.26 -6.07 32.51
N SER A 60 -15.56 -4.92 31.91
CA SER A 60 -16.85 -4.22 32.05
C SER A 60 -18.08 -5.07 31.67
N GLY A 61 -17.91 -6.06 30.78
CA GLY A 61 -18.96 -7.03 30.40
C GLY A 61 -19.18 -8.21 31.37
N GLY A 62 -18.29 -8.42 32.35
CA GLY A 62 -18.43 -9.44 33.39
C GLY A 62 -17.73 -10.80 33.13
N THR A 63 -17.10 -10.99 31.97
CA THR A 63 -16.02 -11.97 31.74
C THR A 63 -14.72 -11.49 32.41
N THR A 64 -13.69 -12.33 32.52
CA THR A 64 -12.36 -11.82 32.93
C THR A 64 -11.65 -11.13 31.77
N LYS A 65 -10.72 -10.22 32.07
CA LYS A 65 -9.91 -9.54 31.05
C LYS A 65 -9.11 -10.49 30.18
N ILE A 66 -8.58 -11.58 30.75
CA ILE A 66 -7.88 -12.62 29.97
C ILE A 66 -8.83 -13.40 29.05
N ASP A 67 -10.07 -13.69 29.48
CA ASP A 67 -11.02 -14.40 28.63
C ASP A 67 -11.45 -13.51 27.45
N ALA A 68 -11.74 -12.24 27.71
CA ALA A 68 -11.99 -11.24 26.67
C ALA A 68 -10.83 -11.15 25.67
N ALA A 69 -9.59 -11.02 26.15
CA ALA A 69 -8.41 -10.93 25.29
C ALA A 69 -8.18 -12.20 24.46
N LYS A 70 -8.57 -13.38 24.95
CA LYS A 70 -8.53 -14.62 24.16
C LYS A 70 -9.60 -14.63 23.08
N ASP A 71 -10.83 -14.29 23.42
CA ASP A 71 -11.95 -14.31 22.47
C ASP A 71 -11.67 -13.33 21.32
N SER A 72 -11.23 -12.10 21.62
CA SER A 72 -10.83 -11.11 20.60
C SER A 72 -9.60 -11.52 19.78
N LEU A 73 -8.60 -12.17 20.39
CA LEU A 73 -7.44 -12.67 19.64
C LEU A 73 -7.79 -13.83 18.71
N ASN A 74 -8.74 -14.69 19.07
CA ASN A 74 -9.22 -15.74 18.16
C ASN A 74 -9.88 -15.13 16.91
N THR A 75 -10.80 -14.18 17.08
CA THR A 75 -11.42 -13.45 15.95
C THR A 75 -10.38 -12.82 15.03
N VAL A 76 -9.32 -12.23 15.59
CA VAL A 76 -8.19 -11.71 14.79
C VAL A 76 -7.46 -12.78 14.01
N VAL A 77 -7.23 -13.96 14.59
CA VAL A 77 -6.56 -15.08 13.91
C VAL A 77 -7.43 -15.63 12.78
N ASP A 78 -8.76 -15.60 12.93
CA ASP A 78 -9.74 -15.92 11.87
C ASP A 78 -9.79 -14.85 10.76
N ASP A 79 -9.74 -13.55 11.11
CA ASP A 79 -9.82 -12.40 10.18
C ASP A 79 -8.51 -12.19 9.37
N LEU A 80 -7.37 -12.64 9.88
CA LEU A 80 -6.05 -12.41 9.29
C LEU A 80 -5.85 -13.20 7.97
N PRO A 81 -5.32 -12.57 6.89
CA PRO A 81 -5.02 -13.27 5.64
C PRO A 81 -4.19 -14.53 5.85
N SER A 82 -4.50 -15.61 5.14
CA SER A 82 -3.89 -16.93 5.33
C SER A 82 -2.37 -16.95 5.06
N ASP A 83 -1.88 -16.01 4.27
CA ASP A 83 -0.48 -15.78 3.91
C ASP A 83 0.16 -14.59 4.66
N ALA A 84 -0.47 -14.07 5.72
CA ALA A 84 0.16 -13.13 6.64
C ALA A 84 1.12 -13.87 7.62
N PRO A 85 2.41 -13.51 7.73
CA PRO A 85 3.32 -14.12 8.69
C PRO A 85 3.07 -13.58 10.11
N VAL A 86 2.61 -14.44 11.02
CA VAL A 86 2.16 -14.06 12.37
C VAL A 86 2.78 -15.00 13.39
N GLY A 87 3.25 -14.49 14.53
CA GLY A 87 3.65 -15.29 15.70
C GLY A 87 2.96 -14.77 16.97
N LEU A 88 3.03 -15.57 18.04
CA LEU A 88 2.46 -15.20 19.35
C LEU A 88 3.52 -15.26 20.46
N ARG A 89 3.57 -14.19 21.24
CA ARG A 89 4.34 -14.06 22.47
C ARG A 89 3.41 -13.77 23.64
N VAL A 90 3.70 -14.34 24.80
CA VAL A 90 2.97 -14.08 26.05
C VAL A 90 3.96 -13.59 27.10
N TYR A 91 3.49 -12.88 28.11
CA TYR A 91 4.29 -12.54 29.30
C TYR A 91 3.49 -12.64 30.60
N GLY A 92 4.21 -12.84 31.71
CA GLY A 92 3.61 -13.02 33.05
C GLY A 92 2.92 -14.37 33.25
N ALA A 93 3.11 -15.33 32.34
CA ALA A 93 2.36 -16.59 32.29
C ALA A 93 2.97 -17.74 33.12
N GLU A 94 4.29 -17.77 33.32
CA GLU A 94 4.96 -18.90 33.99
C GLU A 94 5.36 -18.63 35.45
N VAL A 95 5.51 -17.36 35.85
CA VAL A 95 6.08 -17.01 37.17
C VAL A 95 5.01 -16.44 38.11
N GLU A 96 4.31 -17.35 38.80
CA GLU A 96 3.19 -17.06 39.73
C GLU A 96 3.46 -15.97 40.80
N PHE A 97 4.71 -15.75 41.20
CA PHE A 97 5.04 -14.88 42.33
C PHE A 97 5.98 -13.73 41.95
N ARG A 98 5.53 -12.50 42.16
CA ARG A 98 6.26 -11.23 41.95
C ARG A 98 7.71 -11.19 42.47
N ASN A 99 8.00 -11.92 43.55
CA ASN A 99 9.32 -11.98 44.19
C ASN A 99 10.20 -13.16 43.74
N GLN A 100 9.73 -13.99 42.80
CA GLN A 100 10.44 -15.15 42.29
C GLN A 100 11.47 -14.74 41.21
N ALA A 101 12.62 -15.41 41.21
CA ALA A 101 13.63 -15.21 40.18
C ALA A 101 13.05 -15.57 38.81
N GLY A 102 13.07 -14.61 37.88
CA GLY A 102 12.48 -14.74 36.54
C GLY A 102 11.27 -13.85 36.28
N ALA A 103 10.56 -13.34 37.30
CA ALA A 103 9.30 -12.60 37.10
C ALA A 103 9.42 -11.37 36.18
N CYS A 104 10.52 -10.61 36.26
CA CYS A 104 10.77 -9.46 35.36
C CYS A 104 11.37 -9.83 33.98
N THR A 105 11.48 -11.12 33.68
CA THR A 105 11.92 -11.67 32.38
C THR A 105 11.00 -12.80 31.91
N ASP A 106 9.78 -12.88 32.46
CA ASP A 106 8.76 -13.87 32.18
C ASP A 106 8.07 -13.53 30.86
N SER A 107 8.65 -13.96 29.74
CA SER A 107 8.04 -13.83 28.41
C SER A 107 8.51 -14.90 27.43
N GLN A 108 7.55 -15.68 26.94
CA GLN A 108 7.71 -16.86 26.10
C GLN A 108 7.22 -16.52 24.70
N ARG A 109 7.99 -16.89 23.66
CA ARG A 109 7.40 -17.10 22.32
C ARG A 109 6.71 -18.45 22.38
N VAL A 110 5.43 -18.47 22.06
CA VAL A 110 4.55 -19.63 22.28
C VAL A 110 4.03 -20.21 20.97
N VAL A 111 4.07 -19.41 19.89
CA VAL A 111 3.92 -19.84 18.50
C VAL A 111 4.99 -19.12 17.69
N ASP A 112 5.72 -19.86 16.85
CA ASP A 112 6.73 -19.30 15.95
C ASP A 112 6.07 -18.50 14.82
N ILE A 113 6.79 -17.51 14.26
CA ILE A 113 6.26 -16.67 13.17
C ILE A 113 6.07 -17.55 11.93
N GLY A 114 4.85 -17.54 11.38
CA GLY A 114 4.50 -18.34 10.21
C GLY A 114 3.15 -17.96 9.59
N THR A 115 2.86 -18.54 8.43
CA THR A 115 1.59 -18.42 7.72
C THR A 115 0.68 -19.62 8.02
N ASP A 116 1.22 -20.83 7.91
CA ASP A 116 0.54 -22.12 8.16
C ASP A 116 0.56 -22.51 9.66
N ASN A 117 0.07 -21.61 10.53
CA ASN A 117 0.11 -21.78 11.99
C ASN A 117 -1.17 -21.34 12.74
N ARG A 118 -2.29 -21.09 12.03
CA ARG A 118 -3.54 -20.57 12.63
C ARG A 118 -4.08 -21.49 13.74
N ASP A 119 -4.12 -22.80 13.51
CA ASP A 119 -4.48 -23.81 14.54
C ASP A 119 -3.60 -23.70 15.80
N GLU A 120 -2.29 -23.49 15.63
CA GLU A 120 -1.34 -23.34 16.75
C GLU A 120 -1.58 -22.05 17.53
N LEU A 121 -1.92 -20.95 16.84
CA LEU A 121 -2.30 -19.68 17.46
C LEU A 121 -3.56 -19.84 18.32
N HIS A 122 -4.62 -20.49 17.81
CA HIS A 122 -5.85 -20.74 18.58
C HIS A 122 -5.60 -21.62 19.83
N ASP A 123 -4.91 -22.75 19.68
CA ASP A 123 -4.57 -23.66 20.80
C ASP A 123 -3.70 -22.95 21.85
N ALA A 124 -2.72 -22.15 21.42
CA ALA A 124 -1.88 -21.36 22.30
C ALA A 124 -2.69 -20.31 23.07
N VAL A 125 -3.48 -19.48 22.38
CA VAL A 125 -4.35 -18.45 22.99
C VAL A 125 -5.27 -19.07 24.04
N ALA A 126 -5.92 -20.19 23.73
CA ALA A 126 -6.82 -20.87 24.67
C ALA A 126 -6.14 -21.31 25.98
N SER A 127 -4.85 -21.67 25.94
CA SER A 127 -4.14 -22.35 27.04
C SER A 127 -3.82 -21.48 28.28
N TYR A 128 -3.56 -20.19 28.11
CA TYR A 128 -2.92 -19.36 29.14
C TYR A 128 -3.81 -18.97 30.33
N ARG A 129 -3.18 -18.55 31.43
CA ARG A 129 -3.84 -18.15 32.69
C ARG A 129 -3.11 -16.97 33.35
N PRO A 130 -3.85 -16.05 33.98
CA PRO A 130 -3.31 -14.80 34.50
C PRO A 130 -2.66 -15.02 35.87
N PHE A 131 -1.36 -14.76 35.98
CA PHE A 131 -0.59 -15.08 37.20
C PHE A 131 0.45 -14.03 37.61
N GLY A 132 1.33 -13.62 36.70
CA GLY A 132 2.64 -13.06 37.05
C GLY A 132 2.73 -11.54 37.11
N GLU A 133 3.95 -11.03 36.88
CA GLU A 133 4.24 -9.60 36.72
C GLU A 133 4.03 -9.11 35.28
N THR A 134 4.17 -7.81 35.07
CA THR A 134 3.92 -7.12 33.80
C THR A 134 5.25 -6.63 33.13
N PRO A 135 6.16 -7.53 32.66
CA PRO A 135 7.48 -7.18 32.13
C PRO A 135 7.47 -6.70 30.67
N ILE A 136 6.53 -5.83 30.30
CA ILE A 136 6.36 -5.31 28.92
C ILE A 136 7.68 -4.87 28.28
N GLY A 137 8.55 -4.18 29.02
CA GLY A 137 9.83 -3.70 28.48
C GLY A 137 10.76 -4.83 28.04
N TYR A 138 10.73 -5.98 28.72
CA TYR A 138 11.46 -7.17 28.30
C TYR A 138 10.70 -7.91 27.17
N ALA A 139 9.37 -8.00 27.24
CA ALA A 139 8.57 -8.63 26.19
C ALA A 139 8.78 -7.97 24.82
N LEU A 140 8.73 -6.63 24.74
CA LEU A 140 9.03 -5.86 23.51
C LEU A 140 10.45 -6.11 23.01
N GLU A 141 11.43 -6.10 23.93
CA GLU A 141 12.83 -6.40 23.63
C GLU A 141 13.02 -7.80 23.01
N GLN A 142 12.16 -8.78 23.31
CA GLN A 142 12.28 -10.15 22.79
C GLN A 142 11.41 -10.38 21.55
N ALA A 143 10.21 -9.81 21.48
CA ALA A 143 9.37 -9.81 20.27
C ALA A 143 10.13 -9.21 19.07
N ALA A 144 10.83 -8.09 19.27
CA ALA A 144 11.68 -7.49 18.23
C ALA A 144 12.93 -8.31 17.88
N LYS A 145 13.30 -9.34 18.67
CA LYS A 145 14.37 -10.30 18.34
C LYS A 145 13.83 -11.53 17.60
N ASP A 146 12.56 -11.89 17.83
CA ASP A 146 11.87 -12.92 17.05
C ASP A 146 11.68 -12.46 15.61
N LEU A 147 11.17 -11.24 15.44
CA LEU A 147 10.92 -10.54 14.17
C LEU A 147 12.19 -10.19 13.36
N GLY A 148 13.38 -10.59 13.83
CA GLY A 148 14.64 -10.26 13.17
C GLY A 148 14.92 -8.76 12.99
N SER A 149 15.77 -8.44 12.01
CA SER A 149 16.30 -7.10 11.74
C SER A 149 16.10 -6.61 10.30
N GLU A 150 15.34 -7.35 9.50
CA GLU A 150 15.11 -7.09 8.07
C GLU A 150 13.59 -7.19 7.80
N GLY A 151 13.13 -6.55 6.73
CA GLY A 151 11.69 -6.47 6.42
C GLY A 151 10.87 -5.58 7.36
N LYS A 152 9.59 -5.40 7.00
CA LYS A 152 8.57 -4.70 7.80
C LYS A 152 8.21 -5.59 9.00
N ARG A 153 8.15 -5.04 10.21
CA ARG A 153 7.96 -5.80 11.45
C ARG A 153 6.98 -5.06 12.37
N THR A 154 5.91 -5.72 12.78
CA THR A 154 4.86 -5.14 13.63
C THR A 154 4.68 -5.93 14.92
N ILE A 155 4.71 -5.24 16.05
CA ILE A 155 4.34 -5.78 17.37
C ILE A 155 2.95 -5.27 17.72
N VAL A 156 2.04 -6.16 18.11
CA VAL A 156 0.70 -5.80 18.62
C VAL A 156 0.61 -6.20 20.08
N LEU A 157 0.71 -5.21 20.98
CA LEU A 157 0.70 -5.42 22.44
C LEU A 157 -0.72 -5.28 23.00
N VAL A 158 -1.26 -6.32 23.64
CA VAL A 158 -2.52 -6.28 24.40
C VAL A 158 -2.21 -6.29 25.89
N SER A 159 -2.67 -5.30 26.66
CA SER A 159 -2.38 -5.21 28.11
C SER A 159 -3.41 -4.42 28.92
N ASP A 160 -3.58 -4.77 30.20
CA ASP A 160 -4.35 -4.00 31.20
C ASP A 160 -3.47 -3.24 32.22
N GLY A 161 -2.14 -3.37 32.14
CA GLY A 161 -1.25 -3.12 33.29
C GLY A 161 -0.44 -1.80 33.28
N GLU A 162 -0.13 -1.28 34.47
CA GLU A 162 1.01 -0.36 34.65
C GLU A 162 2.32 -1.20 34.69
N PRO A 163 3.32 -0.95 33.82
CA PRO A 163 4.54 -1.78 33.77
C PRO A 163 5.28 -1.84 35.11
N THR A 164 5.32 -3.01 35.74
CA THR A 164 5.89 -3.20 37.10
C THR A 164 7.40 -3.41 37.12
N CYS A 165 7.97 -3.85 36.00
CA CYS A 165 9.36 -4.30 35.88
C CYS A 165 10.27 -3.32 35.10
N LYS A 166 11.56 -3.66 35.05
CA LYS A 166 12.56 -3.04 34.16
C LYS A 166 12.86 -3.99 32.99
N PRO A 167 13.29 -3.49 31.81
CA PRO A 167 13.53 -2.09 31.44
C PRO A 167 12.25 -1.25 31.32
N ASN A 168 12.39 0.07 31.18
CA ASN A 168 11.22 0.94 30.96
C ASN A 168 10.71 0.78 29.52
N PRO A 169 9.45 0.37 29.29
CA PRO A 169 8.99 -0.03 27.96
C PRO A 169 8.87 1.13 26.99
N CYS A 170 8.51 2.35 27.43
CA CYS A 170 8.48 3.53 26.55
C CYS A 170 9.88 3.97 26.10
N LYS A 171 10.94 3.65 26.88
CA LYS A 171 12.33 3.78 26.42
C LYS A 171 12.69 2.67 25.42
N VAL A 172 12.35 1.41 25.71
CA VAL A 172 12.60 0.28 24.79
C VAL A 172 11.93 0.52 23.43
N ALA A 173 10.65 0.89 23.41
CA ALA A 173 9.92 1.21 22.18
C ALA A 173 10.60 2.33 21.37
N ALA A 174 11.13 3.35 22.04
CA ALA A 174 11.88 4.43 21.38
C ALA A 174 13.23 3.96 20.80
N GLU A 175 13.89 2.99 21.44
CA GLU A 175 15.16 2.42 20.93
C GLU A 175 14.90 1.44 19.77
N LEU A 176 13.83 0.65 19.83
CA LEU A 176 13.39 -0.22 18.73
C LEU A 176 12.92 0.58 17.49
N ALA A 177 12.36 1.77 17.70
CA ALA A 177 12.00 2.69 16.61
C ALA A 177 13.20 3.45 16.00
N GLU A 178 14.38 3.40 16.63
CA GLU A 178 15.61 3.95 16.04
C GLU A 178 16.26 2.97 15.03
N ASP A 179 15.84 1.69 15.00
CA ASP A 179 16.31 0.68 14.04
C ASP A 179 15.79 0.90 12.60
N GLY A 180 14.67 1.61 12.41
CA GLY A 180 14.12 1.91 11.08
C GLY A 180 12.67 2.37 11.07
N ILE A 181 12.14 2.65 9.87
CA ILE A 181 10.68 2.82 9.65
C ILE A 181 9.95 1.47 9.64
N ASP A 182 10.72 0.39 9.57
CA ASP A 182 10.30 -0.99 9.39
C ASP A 182 10.03 -1.71 10.72
N MET A 183 9.93 -0.96 11.82
CA MET A 183 9.51 -1.44 13.15
C MET A 183 8.34 -0.57 13.64
N ARG A 184 7.20 -1.22 13.88
CA ARG A 184 5.95 -0.63 14.39
C ARG A 184 5.49 -1.38 15.65
N ILE A 185 4.97 -0.65 16.64
CA ILE A 185 4.44 -1.20 17.90
C ILE A 185 3.07 -0.58 18.15
N ASP A 186 2.01 -1.30 17.82
CA ASP A 186 0.64 -0.98 18.20
C ASP A 186 0.33 -1.52 19.60
N VAL A 187 -0.57 -0.86 20.32
CA VAL A 187 -0.89 -1.18 21.71
C VAL A 187 -2.39 -1.03 21.97
N VAL A 188 -3.07 -2.11 22.35
CA VAL A 188 -4.48 -2.12 22.76
C VAL A 188 -4.56 -2.22 24.28
N GLY A 189 -5.19 -1.22 24.91
CA GLY A 189 -5.33 -1.11 26.36
C GLY A 189 -6.71 -1.57 26.85
N LEU A 190 -6.77 -2.67 27.60
CA LEU A 190 -8.02 -3.31 28.04
C LEU A 190 -8.49 -2.83 29.42
N ASP A 191 -9.54 -2.01 29.45
CA ASP A 191 -10.07 -1.31 30.63
C ASP A 191 -8.93 -0.67 31.45
N VAL A 192 -8.22 0.27 30.79
CA VAL A 192 -7.05 0.94 31.34
C VAL A 192 -7.29 2.44 31.51
N SER A 193 -6.83 2.99 32.63
CA SER A 193 -6.98 4.42 32.90
C SER A 193 -5.77 5.03 33.60
N GLY A 194 -5.73 6.37 33.60
CA GLY A 194 -4.75 7.16 34.33
C GLY A 194 -3.31 6.85 33.93
N LYS A 195 -2.60 6.09 34.76
CA LYS A 195 -1.18 5.78 34.55
C LYS A 195 -0.93 4.64 33.57
N ALA A 196 -1.72 3.56 33.62
CA ALA A 196 -1.55 2.39 32.76
C ALA A 196 -1.70 2.81 31.29
N ARG A 197 -2.87 3.40 30.97
CA ARG A 197 -3.11 4.09 29.69
C ARG A 197 -1.95 5.01 29.28
N LYS A 198 -1.50 5.91 30.17
CA LYS A 198 -0.39 6.82 29.84
C LYS A 198 0.94 6.11 29.56
N ALA A 199 1.22 4.96 30.18
CA ALA A 199 2.39 4.15 29.87
C ALA A 199 2.25 3.43 28.53
N LEU A 200 1.07 2.86 28.25
CA LEU A 200 0.74 2.16 27.01
C LEU A 200 0.73 3.12 25.80
N SER A 201 0.09 4.29 25.90
CA SER A 201 0.13 5.32 24.84
C SER A 201 1.56 5.87 24.60
N CYS A 202 2.41 5.87 25.63
CA CYS A 202 3.82 6.24 25.50
C CYS A 202 4.60 5.19 24.69
N ILE A 203 4.31 3.90 24.87
CA ILE A 203 4.92 2.80 24.09
C ILE A 203 4.57 2.95 22.62
N ALA A 204 3.28 3.02 22.28
CA ALA A 204 2.84 3.08 20.89
C ALA A 204 3.45 4.27 20.13
N ALA A 205 3.27 5.48 20.66
CA ALA A 205 3.80 6.72 20.09
C ALA A 205 5.34 6.84 20.21
N LYS A 206 6.02 5.84 20.78
CA LYS A 206 7.47 5.69 20.70
C LYS A 206 7.95 4.57 19.80
N GLY A 207 7.15 3.54 19.58
CA GLY A 207 7.39 2.45 18.65
C GLY A 207 6.76 2.67 17.27
N ASN A 208 6.56 3.92 16.82
CA ASN A 208 5.94 4.26 15.53
C ASN A 208 4.51 3.73 15.28
N GLY A 209 3.78 3.26 16.30
CA GLY A 209 2.43 2.67 16.16
C GLY A 209 1.34 3.41 16.94
N THR A 210 0.14 2.84 16.95
CA THR A 210 -1.07 3.43 17.53
C THR A 210 -1.44 2.82 18.87
N TYR A 211 -2.02 3.65 19.74
CA TYR A 211 -2.64 3.23 20.97
C TYR A 211 -4.17 3.26 20.85
N TYR A 212 -4.82 2.17 21.27
CA TYR A 212 -6.25 1.92 21.20
C TYR A 212 -6.80 1.69 22.61
N ASP A 213 -7.97 2.24 22.95
CA ASP A 213 -8.69 1.91 24.18
C ASP A 213 -9.75 0.85 23.89
N ALA A 214 -9.88 -0.12 24.79
CA ALA A 214 -10.94 -1.13 24.77
C ALA A 214 -11.59 -1.20 26.16
N ASP A 215 -12.78 -0.62 26.32
CA ASP A 215 -13.49 -0.59 27.62
C ASP A 215 -14.14 -1.95 28.00
N ASP A 216 -14.36 -2.83 27.01
CA ASP A 216 -14.92 -4.18 27.16
C ASP A 216 -14.41 -5.13 26.05
N ALA A 217 -14.98 -6.34 25.98
CA ALA A 217 -14.59 -7.39 25.04
C ALA A 217 -15.03 -7.14 23.58
N ASP A 218 -16.13 -6.40 23.38
CA ASP A 218 -16.60 -6.08 22.03
C ASP A 218 -15.66 -5.03 21.44
N GLY A 219 -15.41 -3.93 22.17
CA GLY A 219 -14.45 -2.91 21.77
C GLY A 219 -12.99 -3.41 21.70
N LEU A 220 -12.64 -4.45 22.46
CA LEU A 220 -11.34 -5.12 22.33
C LEU A 220 -11.21 -5.87 21.00
N THR A 221 -12.31 -6.49 20.54
CA THR A 221 -12.36 -7.19 19.25
C THR A 221 -12.30 -6.18 18.11
N ASP A 222 -13.12 -5.13 18.16
CA ASP A 222 -13.12 -4.06 17.16
C ASP A 222 -11.73 -3.42 17.02
N ALA A 223 -11.07 -3.09 18.14
CA ALA A 223 -9.73 -2.54 18.15
C ALA A 223 -8.68 -3.53 17.62
N LEU A 224 -8.80 -4.82 17.94
CA LEU A 224 -7.84 -5.84 17.50
C LEU A 224 -7.97 -6.20 16.02
N SER A 225 -9.18 -6.36 15.47
CA SER A 225 -9.37 -6.55 14.03
C SER A 225 -8.95 -5.29 13.26
N THR A 226 -9.26 -4.09 13.77
CA THR A 226 -8.79 -2.82 13.21
C THR A 226 -7.26 -2.68 13.18
N VAL A 227 -6.56 -3.09 14.25
CA VAL A 227 -5.09 -3.14 14.29
C VAL A 227 -4.56 -4.17 13.29
N SER A 228 -5.15 -5.36 13.27
CA SER A 228 -4.67 -6.49 12.49
C SER A 228 -4.85 -6.24 11.00
N GLU A 229 -5.98 -5.64 10.57
CA GLU A 229 -6.15 -5.10 9.22
C GLU A 229 -5.08 -4.06 8.88
N ARG A 230 -4.89 -3.02 9.72
CA ARG A 230 -3.90 -1.95 9.47
C ARG A 230 -2.45 -2.46 9.44
N ALA A 231 -2.14 -3.55 10.15
CA ALA A 231 -0.83 -4.16 10.19
C ALA A 231 -0.60 -5.17 9.06
N ALA A 232 -1.63 -5.94 8.69
CA ALA A 232 -1.60 -6.91 7.58
C ALA A 232 -1.78 -6.26 6.20
N LYS A 233 -2.24 -5.00 6.14
CA LYS A 233 -2.21 -4.13 4.95
C LYS A 233 -0.95 -3.25 4.98
N PRO A 234 0.25 -3.75 4.58
CA PRO A 234 1.43 -2.89 4.45
C PRO A 234 1.18 -1.80 3.40
N TYR A 235 1.95 -0.71 3.45
CA TYR A 235 2.08 0.14 2.27
C TYR A 235 2.90 -0.63 1.22
N GLU A 236 2.24 -1.01 0.14
CA GLU A 236 2.81 -1.73 -1.00
C GLU A 236 2.80 -0.78 -2.21
N ALA A 237 3.97 -0.31 -2.63
CA ALA A 237 4.08 0.66 -3.70
C ALA A 237 3.80 -0.01 -5.05
N ILE A 238 2.76 0.42 -5.77
CA ILE A 238 2.32 -0.28 -6.99
C ILE A 238 3.18 0.08 -8.19
N GLY A 239 3.64 -0.96 -8.86
CA GLY A 239 4.05 -0.90 -10.26
C GLY A 239 5.14 -1.92 -10.60
N THR A 240 5.30 -2.19 -11.89
CA THR A 240 6.43 -3.00 -12.38
C THR A 240 7.76 -2.30 -12.01
N PRO A 241 8.69 -2.96 -11.31
CA PRO A 241 9.97 -2.36 -10.95
C PRO A 241 10.77 -1.91 -12.18
N VAL A 242 11.22 -0.65 -12.16
CA VAL A 242 12.03 -0.04 -13.22
C VAL A 242 13.13 0.82 -12.59
N THR A 243 14.22 1.04 -13.34
CA THR A 243 15.22 2.05 -12.98
C THR A 243 15.41 2.98 -14.18
N GLY A 244 14.92 4.20 -14.06
CA GLY A 244 14.98 5.22 -15.10
C GLY A 244 16.43 5.61 -15.43
N GLY A 245 16.62 6.09 -16.67
CA GLY A 245 17.91 6.56 -17.15
C GLY A 245 18.41 7.77 -16.36
N PRO A 246 19.74 7.90 -16.13
CA PRO A 246 20.33 9.10 -15.55
C PRO A 246 20.27 10.30 -16.51
N GLY A 247 20.14 10.01 -17.82
CA GLY A 247 20.02 10.99 -18.90
C GLY A 247 18.99 10.55 -19.93
N ARG A 248 18.52 11.51 -20.72
CA ARG A 248 17.42 11.38 -21.67
C ARG A 248 17.70 10.44 -22.85
N ASP A 249 18.95 10.39 -23.30
CA ASP A 249 19.48 9.42 -24.26
C ASP A 249 19.37 7.99 -23.71
N GLN A 250 19.72 7.81 -22.44
CA GLN A 250 19.72 6.55 -21.68
C GLN A 250 18.38 6.23 -21.01
N ALA A 251 17.29 6.91 -21.41
CA ALA A 251 15.97 6.73 -20.82
C ALA A 251 15.49 5.26 -20.90
N ALA A 252 14.98 4.73 -19.78
CA ALA A 252 14.48 3.35 -19.66
C ALA A 252 13.11 3.21 -20.35
N GLU A 253 12.83 2.08 -20.98
CA GLU A 253 11.57 1.91 -21.72
C GLU A 253 10.41 1.53 -20.79
N ILE A 254 9.27 2.21 -20.96
CA ILE A 254 8.01 1.91 -20.25
C ILE A 254 6.83 1.93 -21.23
N THR A 255 5.76 1.23 -20.87
CA THR A 255 4.47 1.18 -21.60
C THR A 255 3.34 1.74 -20.73
N ALA A 256 2.09 1.67 -21.23
CA ALA A 256 0.94 1.88 -20.36
C ALA A 256 0.92 0.84 -19.22
N GLY A 257 0.37 1.23 -18.07
CA GLY A 257 0.42 0.48 -16.80
C GLY A 257 1.05 1.30 -15.66
N ASP A 258 1.21 0.66 -14.51
CA ASP A 258 1.88 1.21 -13.33
C ASP A 258 3.32 0.69 -13.19
N TRP A 259 4.23 1.59 -12.79
CA TRP A 259 5.67 1.38 -12.71
C TRP A 259 6.23 1.90 -11.38
N LEU A 260 7.31 1.32 -10.87
CA LEU A 260 7.93 1.71 -9.60
C LEU A 260 9.44 1.94 -9.76
N ASP A 261 9.91 3.15 -9.42
CA ASP A 261 11.35 3.49 -9.33
C ASP A 261 11.65 4.09 -7.94
N THR A 262 12.92 4.25 -7.61
CA THR A 262 13.43 4.78 -6.34
C THR A 262 14.25 6.05 -6.57
N LEU A 263 13.75 7.20 -6.08
CA LEU A 263 14.34 8.52 -6.33
C LEU A 263 14.86 9.20 -5.05
N GLY A 264 16.10 9.66 -5.11
CA GLY A 264 16.76 10.43 -4.06
C GLY A 264 16.29 11.88 -3.97
N GLY A 265 16.88 12.62 -3.04
CA GLY A 265 16.71 14.07 -3.00
C GLY A 265 17.37 14.78 -4.20
N PRO A 266 17.06 16.08 -4.43
CA PRO A 266 17.45 16.86 -5.62
C PRO A 266 18.96 17.18 -5.74
N LYS A 267 19.80 16.50 -4.96
CA LYS A 267 21.28 16.57 -5.00
C LYS A 267 21.94 15.20 -5.15
N SER A 268 21.14 14.13 -5.28
CA SER A 268 21.59 12.78 -5.57
C SER A 268 21.64 12.54 -7.08
N ASP A 269 22.53 11.64 -7.51
CA ASP A 269 22.50 11.07 -8.88
C ASP A 269 21.23 10.20 -9.12
N THR A 270 20.46 9.93 -8.05
CA THR A 270 19.11 9.33 -8.07
C THR A 270 17.96 10.34 -8.06
N GLY A 271 18.22 11.65 -7.91
CA GLY A 271 17.16 12.67 -7.76
C GLY A 271 16.38 13.02 -9.03
N GLN A 272 16.85 12.56 -10.20
CA GLN A 272 16.19 12.72 -11.49
C GLN A 272 16.30 11.42 -12.30
N ARG A 273 15.21 11.02 -12.94
CA ARG A 273 15.08 9.78 -13.72
C ARG A 273 14.36 10.04 -15.05
N TRP A 274 14.79 9.32 -16.10
CA TRP A 274 14.27 9.46 -17.46
C TRP A 274 13.70 8.15 -18.00
N TYR A 275 12.53 8.22 -18.62
CA TYR A 275 11.81 7.09 -19.20
C TYR A 275 11.43 7.40 -20.66
N ARG A 276 11.22 6.36 -21.47
CA ARG A 276 10.86 6.42 -22.90
C ARG A 276 9.57 5.64 -23.09
N PHE A 277 8.52 6.37 -23.46
CA PHE A 277 7.23 5.80 -23.82
C PHE A 277 7.13 5.74 -25.35
N LYS A 278 6.90 4.54 -25.91
CA LYS A 278 6.63 4.36 -27.35
C LYS A 278 5.12 4.31 -27.56
N ARG A 279 4.57 5.19 -28.39
CA ARG A 279 3.13 5.18 -28.71
C ARG A 279 2.78 3.90 -29.46
N THR A 280 1.79 3.16 -28.97
CA THR A 280 1.16 2.07 -29.70
C THR A 280 0.10 2.59 -30.66
N VAL A 281 -0.57 3.70 -30.31
CA VAL A 281 -1.63 4.33 -31.10
C VAL A 281 -1.15 5.67 -31.69
N PRO A 282 -1.21 5.87 -33.02
CA PRO A 282 -0.83 7.14 -33.63
C PRO A 282 -1.66 8.32 -33.09
N LYS A 283 -0.96 9.36 -32.61
CA LYS A 283 -1.54 10.59 -32.05
C LYS A 283 -2.35 10.41 -30.75
N SER A 284 -2.05 9.38 -29.97
CA SER A 284 -2.60 9.20 -28.63
C SER A 284 -2.26 10.35 -27.67
N THR A 285 -3.17 10.63 -26.74
CA THR A 285 -2.86 11.36 -25.51
C THR A 285 -2.23 10.36 -24.54
N ILE A 286 -1.01 10.63 -24.08
CA ILE A 286 -0.41 9.87 -22.98
C ILE A 286 -0.65 10.67 -21.69
N HIS A 287 -1.38 10.09 -20.74
CA HIS A 287 -1.49 10.65 -19.39
C HIS A 287 -0.44 10.00 -18.52
N VAL A 288 0.38 10.81 -17.86
CA VAL A 288 1.46 10.35 -17.00
C VAL A 288 1.30 10.99 -15.63
N SER A 289 1.51 10.23 -14.56
CA SER A 289 1.69 10.77 -13.22
C SER A 289 2.83 10.11 -12.49
N ALA A 290 3.34 10.82 -11.48
CA ALA A 290 4.30 10.32 -10.50
C ALA A 290 3.81 10.68 -9.10
N THR A 291 3.92 9.74 -8.16
CA THR A 291 3.37 9.82 -6.79
C THR A 291 4.41 9.43 -5.75
N ILE A 292 4.54 10.24 -4.70
CA ILE A 292 5.14 9.83 -3.41
C ILE A 292 4.01 9.74 -2.38
N ALA A 293 3.91 8.60 -1.69
CA ALA A 293 2.99 8.40 -0.59
C ALA A 293 3.63 8.71 0.79
N ASN A 294 2.78 9.13 1.72
CA ASN A 294 3.03 9.33 3.16
C ASN A 294 4.39 9.98 3.53
N PRO A 295 4.84 11.03 2.82
CA PRO A 295 6.19 11.60 2.95
C PRO A 295 6.49 12.00 4.40
N THR A 296 7.76 11.96 4.83
CA THR A 296 8.15 12.22 6.23
C THR A 296 8.52 13.68 6.49
N GLY A 297 7.91 14.62 5.77
CA GLY A 297 8.20 16.06 5.82
C GLY A 297 7.64 16.78 4.58
N GLU A 298 8.28 17.87 4.16
CA GLU A 298 7.97 18.51 2.88
C GLU A 298 8.74 17.86 1.72
N ASP A 299 8.00 17.47 0.68
CA ASP A 299 8.52 16.81 -0.52
C ASP A 299 7.85 17.37 -1.78
N ALA A 300 8.46 17.10 -2.94
CA ALA A 300 8.00 17.60 -4.23
C ALA A 300 8.37 16.67 -5.38
N LEU A 301 7.52 16.63 -6.40
CA LEU A 301 7.75 15.96 -7.68
C LEU A 301 7.60 16.95 -8.83
N HIS A 302 8.48 16.87 -9.81
CA HIS A 302 8.39 17.61 -11.07
C HIS A 302 8.41 16.62 -12.23
N LEU A 303 7.35 16.65 -13.03
CA LEU A 303 7.10 15.76 -14.15
C LEU A 303 7.16 16.57 -15.45
N ARG A 304 7.97 16.14 -16.43
CA ARG A 304 8.03 16.76 -17.78
C ARG A 304 7.96 15.68 -18.85
N VAL A 305 7.27 15.96 -19.94
CA VAL A 305 7.13 15.05 -21.09
C VAL A 305 7.58 15.76 -22.36
N TYR A 306 8.40 15.11 -23.17
CA TYR A 306 9.03 15.71 -24.34
C TYR A 306 8.90 14.86 -25.61
N ALA A 307 8.68 15.52 -26.76
CA ALA A 307 8.85 14.98 -28.11
C ALA A 307 9.98 15.77 -28.78
N GLY A 308 11.07 15.09 -29.20
CA GLY A 308 12.29 15.79 -29.62
C GLY A 308 12.71 16.87 -28.62
N GLN A 309 13.12 18.06 -29.03
CA GLN A 309 13.45 19.12 -28.05
C GLN A 309 12.23 19.88 -27.49
N THR A 310 11.02 19.59 -27.95
CA THR A 310 9.77 20.24 -27.52
C THR A 310 9.21 19.63 -26.22
N GLU A 311 8.73 20.49 -25.32
CA GLU A 311 8.04 20.12 -24.08
C GLU A 311 6.53 20.02 -24.30
N CYS A 312 5.99 18.80 -24.23
CA CYS A 312 4.59 18.46 -24.51
C CYS A 312 3.68 18.51 -23.28
N GLY A 313 4.26 18.57 -22.08
CA GLY A 313 3.56 18.68 -20.82
C GLY A 313 4.53 18.88 -19.65
N PHE A 314 4.10 19.65 -18.66
CA PHE A 314 4.77 19.81 -17.36
C PHE A 314 3.72 19.77 -16.25
N ALA A 315 4.04 19.12 -15.14
CA ALA A 315 3.30 19.21 -13.89
C ALA A 315 4.24 19.22 -12.68
N GLN A 316 3.72 19.67 -11.54
CA GLN A 316 4.43 19.66 -10.27
C GLN A 316 3.49 19.32 -9.12
N GLY A 317 3.95 18.44 -8.24
CA GLY A 317 3.37 18.18 -6.93
C GLY A 317 4.30 18.74 -5.87
N GLN A 318 3.76 19.43 -4.87
CA GLN A 318 4.49 19.80 -3.66
C GLN A 318 3.52 19.71 -2.48
N GLY A 319 4.04 19.39 -1.30
CA GLY A 319 3.34 19.61 -0.04
C GLY A 319 4.14 19.14 1.18
N PRO A 320 3.91 19.74 2.36
CA PRO A 320 4.22 19.09 3.62
C PRO A 320 3.28 17.91 3.85
N ALA A 321 3.81 16.83 4.42
CA ALA A 321 3.07 15.66 4.88
C ALA A 321 1.83 16.01 5.72
N THR A 322 1.88 17.12 6.45
CA THR A 322 0.79 17.68 7.27
C THR A 322 -0.51 17.93 6.50
N TYR A 323 -0.45 18.20 5.19
CA TYR A 323 -1.64 18.51 4.38
C TYR A 323 -1.76 17.70 3.08
N ARG A 324 -0.76 16.86 2.77
CA ARG A 324 -0.73 16.05 1.56
C ARG A 324 -0.15 14.66 1.86
N PRO A 325 -0.99 13.63 2.07
CA PRO A 325 -0.52 12.25 2.18
C PRO A 325 0.04 11.74 0.85
N PHE A 326 -0.43 12.26 -0.28
CA PHE A 326 0.12 11.96 -1.61
C PHE A 326 0.64 13.25 -2.26
N VAL A 327 1.94 13.29 -2.51
CA VAL A 327 2.56 14.30 -3.38
C VAL A 327 2.53 13.75 -4.80
N VAL A 328 1.61 14.27 -5.62
CA VAL A 328 1.39 13.80 -7.00
C VAL A 328 1.67 14.92 -7.99
N ALA A 329 2.41 14.59 -9.06
CA ALA A 329 2.54 15.40 -10.27
C ALA A 329 1.93 14.61 -11.44
N ALA A 330 0.98 15.18 -12.17
CA ALA A 330 0.24 14.48 -13.23
C ALA A 330 -0.03 15.38 -14.44
N VAL A 331 0.12 14.87 -15.66
CA VAL A 331 -0.03 15.65 -16.91
C VAL A 331 -0.49 14.79 -18.10
N ALA A 332 -1.31 15.38 -18.96
CA ALA A 332 -1.64 14.85 -20.29
C ALA A 332 -0.64 15.36 -21.36
N ALA A 333 -0.23 14.51 -22.30
CA ALA A 333 0.72 14.84 -23.36
C ALA A 333 0.27 14.29 -24.74
N PRO A 334 -0.05 15.14 -25.72
CA PRO A 334 -0.20 16.59 -25.62
C PRO A 334 -1.35 16.97 -24.68
N GLY A 335 -1.10 17.94 -23.81
CA GLY A 335 -2.13 18.63 -23.02
C GLY A 335 -2.53 19.94 -23.68
N PHE A 336 -2.93 20.95 -22.89
CA PHE A 336 -3.29 22.31 -23.34
C PHE A 336 -2.31 22.95 -24.37
N ASN A 337 -1.02 22.55 -24.37
CA ASN A 337 -0.03 22.96 -25.35
C ASN A 337 -0.13 22.18 -26.70
N GLU A 338 -1.34 21.97 -27.24
CA GLU A 338 -1.59 21.24 -28.50
C GLU A 338 -0.94 21.88 -29.75
N PHE A 339 -0.30 23.06 -29.59
CA PHE A 339 0.18 23.93 -30.67
C PHE A 339 1.45 23.44 -31.38
N GLU A 340 2.15 22.43 -30.85
CA GLU A 340 3.33 21.85 -31.50
C GLU A 340 3.02 20.48 -32.13
N ASP A 341 3.00 20.46 -33.47
CA ASP A 341 2.79 19.25 -34.28
C ASP A 341 3.74 18.10 -33.89
N GLU A 342 4.94 18.40 -33.36
CA GLU A 342 5.90 17.39 -32.91
C GLU A 342 5.32 16.54 -31.75
N CYS A 343 4.65 17.16 -30.77
CA CYS A 343 4.03 16.46 -29.65
C CYS A 343 2.87 15.54 -30.07
N VAL A 344 2.10 15.96 -31.07
CA VAL A 344 0.96 15.20 -31.61
C VAL A 344 1.44 14.04 -32.48
N ASN A 345 2.48 14.24 -33.30
CA ASN A 345 2.85 13.29 -34.37
C ASN A 345 4.08 12.43 -34.05
N ALA A 346 4.83 12.67 -32.95
CA ALA A 346 5.95 11.82 -32.56
C ALA A 346 5.51 10.39 -32.18
N GLY A 347 6.27 9.39 -32.62
CA GLY A 347 6.05 7.97 -32.28
C GLY A 347 6.59 7.56 -30.89
N GLU A 348 7.41 8.40 -30.27
CA GLU A 348 7.90 8.21 -28.90
C GLU A 348 7.88 9.54 -28.13
N LEU A 349 7.72 9.44 -26.82
CA LEU A 349 7.88 10.53 -25.86
C LEU A 349 8.93 10.12 -24.83
N THR A 350 9.67 11.09 -24.31
CA THR A 350 10.54 10.86 -23.14
C THR A 350 10.01 11.64 -21.95
N ILE A 351 9.87 10.94 -20.82
CA ILE A 351 9.35 11.44 -19.56
C ILE A 351 10.54 11.68 -18.62
N MET A 352 10.52 12.80 -17.90
CA MET A 352 11.45 13.12 -16.83
C MET A 352 10.66 13.21 -15.53
N VAL A 353 11.05 12.43 -14.53
CA VAL A 353 10.59 12.58 -13.14
C VAL A 353 11.77 13.07 -12.32
N GLN A 354 11.61 14.18 -11.61
CA GLN A 354 12.56 14.71 -10.65
C GLN A 354 11.88 14.85 -9.29
N ARG A 355 12.60 14.48 -8.23
CA ARG A 355 12.17 14.73 -6.85
C ARG A 355 12.88 15.95 -6.26
N GLY A 356 12.14 16.76 -5.52
CA GLY A 356 12.56 18.10 -5.08
C GLY A 356 12.58 19.12 -6.23
N ALA A 357 12.56 20.40 -5.88
CA ALA A 357 12.46 21.50 -6.84
C ALA A 357 13.65 21.58 -7.81
N PRO A 358 13.48 22.09 -9.05
CA PRO A 358 14.58 22.26 -10.04
C PRO A 358 15.80 23.06 -9.54
N ASN A 359 15.64 23.85 -8.47
CA ASN A 359 16.69 24.64 -7.83
C ASN A 359 17.25 24.02 -6.52
N GLY A 360 16.92 22.76 -6.20
CA GLY A 360 17.52 22.03 -5.08
C GLY A 360 16.87 22.24 -3.69
N GLY A 361 15.56 22.51 -3.65
CA GLY A 361 14.76 22.62 -2.42
C GLY A 361 13.68 21.55 -2.29
N PHE A 362 13.02 21.47 -1.13
CA PHE A 362 11.80 20.68 -0.88
C PHE A 362 11.88 19.16 -1.19
N ALA A 363 12.88 18.48 -0.63
CA ALA A 363 12.87 17.03 -0.35
C ALA A 363 14.02 16.68 0.63
N LYS A 364 13.97 15.49 1.24
CA LYS A 364 15.12 14.91 1.98
C LYS A 364 16.10 14.25 1.00
N ASN A 365 17.37 14.11 1.41
CA ASN A 365 18.40 13.46 0.58
C ASN A 365 18.26 11.93 0.48
N SER A 366 17.53 11.29 1.39
CA SER A 366 17.26 9.84 1.34
C SER A 366 16.50 9.46 0.08
N ASP A 367 16.72 8.27 -0.45
CA ASP A 367 15.86 7.71 -1.50
C ASP A 367 14.45 7.40 -0.95
N VAL A 368 13.44 7.41 -1.84
CA VAL A 368 12.04 7.01 -1.57
C VAL A 368 11.46 6.30 -2.80
N PRO A 369 10.49 5.39 -2.63
CA PRO A 369 9.70 4.88 -3.76
C PRO A 369 8.93 6.02 -4.44
N VAL A 370 8.81 5.93 -5.77
CA VAL A 370 7.96 6.79 -6.60
C VAL A 370 7.17 5.90 -7.54
N GLU A 371 5.86 5.83 -7.32
CA GLU A 371 4.93 5.15 -8.23
C GLU A 371 4.73 6.04 -9.47
N ILE A 372 4.69 5.45 -10.67
CA ILE A 372 4.54 6.14 -11.95
C ILE A 372 3.44 5.44 -12.76
N ARG A 373 2.32 6.13 -12.99
CA ARG A 373 1.22 5.64 -13.84
C ARG A 373 1.36 6.21 -15.25
N ALA A 374 1.21 5.37 -16.27
CA ALA A 374 1.09 5.79 -17.66
C ALA A 374 -0.16 5.19 -18.32
N ILE A 375 -0.96 6.01 -18.99
CA ILE A 375 -2.18 5.61 -19.71
C ILE A 375 -2.04 6.07 -21.16
N GLU A 376 -2.24 5.17 -22.13
CA GLU A 376 -2.34 5.54 -23.55
C GLU A 376 -3.80 5.60 -23.99
N GLU A 377 -4.26 6.80 -24.35
CA GLU A 377 -5.62 7.04 -24.82
C GLU A 377 -5.62 7.35 -26.32
N ALA A 378 -6.39 6.59 -27.09
CA ALA A 378 -6.58 6.83 -28.51
C ALA A 378 -7.26 8.19 -28.76
N PRO A 379 -6.94 8.90 -29.86
CA PRO A 379 -7.63 10.14 -30.18
C PRO A 379 -9.09 9.86 -30.56
N ALA A 380 -10.04 10.44 -29.82
CA ALA A 380 -11.47 10.19 -30.05
C ALA A 380 -11.94 10.71 -31.43
N THR A 381 -12.59 9.85 -32.20
CA THR A 381 -13.08 10.12 -33.56
C THR A 381 -14.13 11.22 -33.59
N ASN A 382 -14.99 11.24 -32.56
CA ASN A 382 -16.06 12.21 -32.36
C ASN A 382 -15.64 13.48 -31.58
N ALA A 383 -14.34 13.65 -31.22
CA ALA A 383 -13.86 14.73 -30.33
C ALA A 383 -14.31 16.15 -30.70
N LYS A 384 -14.53 16.42 -32.00
CA LYS A 384 -15.01 17.72 -32.54
C LYS A 384 -16.52 17.95 -32.41
N ALA A 385 -17.29 16.89 -32.13
CA ALA A 385 -18.72 16.92 -31.87
C ALA A 385 -19.05 16.87 -30.37
N LEU A 386 -18.11 16.40 -29.54
CA LEU A 386 -18.18 16.53 -28.09
C LEU A 386 -18.19 18.02 -27.68
N PRO A 387 -18.80 18.38 -26.53
CA PRO A 387 -18.70 19.73 -25.98
C PRO A 387 -17.24 20.16 -25.76
N GLY A 388 -17.03 21.46 -25.62
CA GLY A 388 -15.78 21.98 -25.02
C GLY A 388 -15.67 21.61 -23.54
N ARG A 389 -14.74 22.27 -22.83
CA ARG A 389 -14.58 22.11 -21.38
C ARG A 389 -15.92 22.25 -20.65
N LEU A 390 -16.25 21.30 -19.78
CA LEU A 390 -17.50 21.27 -19.03
C LEU A 390 -17.41 22.17 -17.80
N GLU A 391 -18.35 23.10 -17.69
CA GLU A 391 -18.44 24.06 -16.59
C GLU A 391 -18.68 23.39 -15.24
N GLU A 392 -18.23 24.05 -14.16
CA GLU A 392 -18.46 23.59 -12.80
C GLU A 392 -19.95 23.59 -12.43
N ARG A 393 -20.37 22.62 -11.61
CA ARG A 393 -21.72 22.58 -11.03
C ARG A 393 -21.69 23.06 -9.59
N ALA A 394 -22.77 23.69 -9.14
CA ALA A 394 -22.94 24.14 -7.76
C ALA A 394 -22.72 22.99 -6.75
N GLU A 395 -22.24 23.30 -5.55
CA GLU A 395 -22.00 22.32 -4.47
C GLU A 395 -23.21 21.42 -4.21
N LYS A 396 -22.94 20.12 -4.03
CA LYS A 396 -23.90 19.10 -3.60
C LYS A 396 -23.19 18.15 -2.64
N LYS A 397 -23.35 18.38 -1.32
CA LYS A 397 -22.89 17.41 -0.32
C LYS A 397 -23.63 16.07 -0.48
N PRO A 398 -22.93 14.91 -0.41
CA PRO A 398 -23.55 13.58 -0.35
C PRO A 398 -24.41 13.38 0.90
N SER A 399 -25.05 12.21 1.02
CA SER A 399 -25.73 11.83 2.27
C SER A 399 -24.73 11.27 3.28
N MET A 400 -24.95 11.55 4.56
CA MET A 400 -24.19 11.00 5.70
C MET A 400 -25.07 10.03 6.54
N SER A 401 -26.20 9.60 5.99
CA SER A 401 -27.23 8.84 6.70
C SER A 401 -27.02 7.33 6.63
N ASN A 402 -27.12 6.64 7.78
CA ASN A 402 -26.95 5.19 7.89
C ASN A 402 -25.61 4.70 7.31
N PRO A 403 -24.47 5.17 7.86
CA PRO A 403 -23.16 4.74 7.39
C PRO A 403 -22.95 3.23 7.58
N THR A 404 -22.13 2.64 6.71
CA THR A 404 -21.63 1.26 6.84
C THR A 404 -20.14 1.30 7.18
N ASP A 405 -19.69 0.48 8.12
CA ASP A 405 -18.29 0.51 8.57
C ASP A 405 -17.31 0.04 7.48
N ILE A 406 -16.16 0.70 7.37
CA ILE A 406 -15.16 0.48 6.33
C ILE A 406 -13.75 0.86 6.81
N VAL A 407 -12.74 0.15 6.31
CA VAL A 407 -11.32 0.51 6.41
C VAL A 407 -10.76 0.64 5.00
N GLY A 408 -10.45 1.87 4.57
CA GLY A 408 -9.95 2.12 3.22
C GLY A 408 -8.55 1.58 2.95
N GLY A 409 -8.15 1.58 1.68
CA GLY A 409 -6.80 1.22 1.24
C GLY A 409 -5.76 2.25 1.67
N ASN A 410 -4.48 1.94 1.55
CA ASN A 410 -3.38 2.85 1.90
C ASN A 410 -2.58 3.34 0.68
N THR A 411 -2.97 2.91 -0.53
CA THR A 411 -2.33 3.20 -1.82
C THR A 411 -3.38 3.47 -2.91
N PHE A 412 -2.93 3.78 -4.14
CA PHE A 412 -3.80 3.91 -5.33
C PHE A 412 -4.16 2.57 -6.02
N GLY A 413 -3.70 1.42 -5.49
CA GLY A 413 -3.94 0.09 -6.09
C GLY A 413 -4.57 -0.93 -5.15
N ASN A 414 -4.60 -0.65 -3.84
CA ASN A 414 -5.46 -1.33 -2.86
C ASN A 414 -6.57 -0.41 -2.32
N ALA A 415 -6.89 0.68 -3.02
CA ALA A 415 -8.01 1.55 -2.70
C ALA A 415 -9.31 0.74 -2.69
N VAL A 416 -10.16 0.95 -1.68
CA VAL A 416 -11.36 0.11 -1.47
C VAL A 416 -12.53 0.66 -2.28
N GLU A 417 -13.15 -0.20 -3.08
CA GLU A 417 -14.29 0.16 -3.92
C GLU A 417 -15.52 0.55 -3.08
N VAL A 418 -16.17 1.66 -3.42
CA VAL A 418 -17.36 2.19 -2.73
C VAL A 418 -18.46 2.60 -3.71
N GLU A 419 -19.71 2.31 -3.34
CA GLU A 419 -20.90 2.78 -4.06
C GLU A 419 -21.36 4.17 -3.53
N PRO A 420 -22.21 4.91 -4.28
CA PRO A 420 -22.86 6.13 -3.80
C PRO A 420 -23.65 5.92 -2.48
N GLY A 421 -23.06 6.31 -1.35
CA GLY A 421 -23.53 5.95 -0.02
C GLY A 421 -22.88 6.76 1.11
N ALA A 422 -23.00 6.22 2.33
CA ALA A 422 -22.36 6.74 3.53
C ALA A 422 -21.59 5.61 4.23
N TYR A 423 -20.44 5.96 4.79
CA TYR A 423 -19.49 5.03 5.39
C TYR A 423 -18.93 5.57 6.70
N SER A 424 -18.57 4.69 7.62
CA SER A 424 -17.97 5.03 8.93
C SER A 424 -16.62 4.34 9.09
N GLY A 425 -15.71 4.97 9.83
CA GLY A 425 -14.40 4.39 10.12
C GLY A 425 -13.60 5.28 11.06
N THR A 426 -12.34 4.89 11.31
CA THR A 426 -11.39 5.68 12.11
C THR A 426 -10.14 6.03 11.30
N LEU A 427 -9.49 7.12 11.68
CA LEU A 427 -8.14 7.48 11.22
C LEU A 427 -7.24 7.80 12.42
N VAL A 428 -5.95 7.55 12.30
CA VAL A 428 -4.92 7.97 13.27
C VAL A 428 -4.08 9.13 12.72
N PRO A 429 -3.43 9.96 13.56
CA PRO A 429 -2.58 11.05 13.10
C PRO A 429 -1.43 10.56 12.19
N GLY A 430 -1.50 10.89 10.89
CA GLY A 430 -0.55 10.46 9.87
C GLY A 430 -1.03 9.33 8.95
N GLU A 431 -2.24 8.83 9.17
CA GLU A 431 -2.90 7.86 8.29
C GLU A 431 -3.62 8.57 7.12
N ALA A 432 -3.64 7.89 5.98
CA ALA A 432 -4.48 8.21 4.84
C ALA A 432 -5.13 6.94 4.32
N GLN A 433 -6.45 6.96 4.22
CA GLN A 433 -7.24 5.91 3.60
C GLN A 433 -7.71 6.36 2.22
N LEU A 434 -7.73 5.43 1.26
CA LEU A 434 -8.22 5.63 -0.10
C LEU A 434 -9.39 4.70 -0.40
N PHE A 435 -10.38 5.30 -1.03
CA PHE A 435 -11.57 4.65 -1.57
C PHE A 435 -11.61 4.93 -3.06
N GLU A 436 -12.21 4.05 -3.85
CA GLU A 436 -12.38 4.25 -5.30
C GLU A 436 -13.84 4.08 -5.73
N ILE A 437 -14.27 4.90 -6.69
CA ILE A 437 -15.65 4.95 -7.16
C ILE A 437 -15.69 5.21 -8.67
N ASP A 438 -16.53 4.45 -9.39
CA ASP A 438 -16.67 4.62 -10.83
C ASP A 438 -17.44 5.90 -11.19
N ALA A 439 -16.90 6.67 -12.13
CA ALA A 439 -17.56 7.84 -12.69
C ALA A 439 -17.38 7.95 -14.22
N ASP A 440 -18.51 8.06 -14.92
CA ASP A 440 -18.63 8.04 -16.37
C ASP A 440 -18.70 9.47 -16.97
N TRP A 441 -18.54 9.59 -18.28
CA TRP A 441 -18.59 10.84 -19.05
C TRP A 441 -19.87 11.62 -18.74
N GLY A 442 -19.73 12.91 -18.40
CA GLY A 442 -20.81 13.78 -17.99
C GLY A 442 -21.31 13.59 -16.55
N GLN A 443 -20.77 12.65 -15.77
CA GLN A 443 -20.94 12.59 -14.32
C GLN A 443 -19.83 13.40 -13.60
N ARG A 444 -19.94 13.57 -12.28
CA ARG A 444 -18.87 14.04 -11.39
C ARG A 444 -18.91 13.26 -10.08
N VAL A 445 -17.78 13.21 -9.38
CA VAL A 445 -17.71 12.70 -8.01
C VAL A 445 -17.91 13.85 -7.02
N ASN A 446 -18.77 13.64 -6.02
CA ASN A 446 -18.93 14.46 -4.83
C ASN A 446 -18.51 13.63 -3.60
N ALA A 447 -17.74 14.21 -2.68
CA ALA A 447 -17.33 13.57 -1.43
C ALA A 447 -17.45 14.57 -0.27
N ALA A 448 -17.92 14.11 0.89
CA ALA A 448 -17.88 14.86 2.15
C ALA A 448 -17.36 13.95 3.27
N VAL A 449 -16.61 14.51 4.22
CA VAL A 449 -16.26 13.79 5.44
C VAL A 449 -16.54 14.65 6.66
N ASP A 450 -17.35 14.11 7.57
CA ASP A 450 -17.65 14.72 8.87
C ASP A 450 -16.81 14.02 9.94
N PHE A 451 -15.90 14.77 10.57
CA PHE A 451 -15.27 14.34 11.82
C PHE A 451 -16.19 14.82 12.96
N PRO A 452 -16.92 13.92 13.65
CA PRO A 452 -17.88 14.30 14.68
C PRO A 452 -17.17 15.02 15.82
N LYS A 453 -17.94 15.83 16.57
CA LYS A 453 -17.39 16.48 17.77
C LYS A 453 -16.75 15.41 18.69
N PRO A 454 -15.47 15.53 19.04
CA PRO A 454 -14.79 14.62 19.97
C PRO A 454 -15.54 14.42 21.30
N ASP A 455 -15.45 13.19 21.80
CA ASP A 455 -15.73 12.88 23.20
C ASP A 455 -14.67 13.50 24.14
N LYS A 456 -14.71 13.16 25.44
CA LYS A 456 -13.75 13.71 26.41
C LYS A 456 -12.33 13.18 26.24
N ALA A 457 -12.15 11.89 25.95
CA ALA A 457 -10.83 11.28 25.81
C ALA A 457 -10.11 11.80 24.57
N LEU A 458 -10.80 11.87 23.44
CA LEU A 458 -10.26 12.45 22.21
C LEU A 458 -10.05 13.97 22.35
N ALA A 459 -10.96 14.70 23.00
CA ALA A 459 -10.77 16.13 23.29
C ALA A 459 -9.56 16.41 24.20
N ASP A 460 -9.33 15.59 25.23
CA ASP A 460 -8.17 15.69 26.12
C ASP A 460 -6.86 15.30 25.37
N ALA A 461 -6.93 14.48 24.32
CA ALA A 461 -5.79 14.06 23.51
C ALA A 461 -5.39 15.10 22.44
N ILE A 462 -6.35 15.67 21.70
CA ILE A 462 -6.09 16.71 20.68
C ILE A 462 -5.92 18.13 21.27
N GLY A 463 -6.24 18.33 22.56
CA GLY A 463 -6.22 19.65 23.19
C GLY A 463 -7.25 20.60 22.56
N SER A 464 -6.90 21.88 22.38
CA SER A 464 -7.82 22.87 21.79
C SER A 464 -7.97 22.75 20.28
N TYR A 465 -6.91 22.29 19.60
CA TYR A 465 -6.80 22.20 18.14
C TYR A 465 -5.89 21.02 17.82
N GLY A 466 -6.45 20.00 17.16
CA GLY A 466 -5.73 18.79 16.78
C GLY A 466 -5.02 18.88 15.42
N PRO A 467 -4.55 17.74 14.89
CA PRO A 467 -4.03 17.64 13.53
C PRO A 467 -5.07 18.05 12.48
N ALA A 468 -4.57 18.36 11.29
CA ALA A 468 -5.40 18.77 10.16
C ALA A 468 -5.96 17.55 9.41
N PRO A 469 -7.29 17.37 9.31
CA PRO A 469 -7.85 16.40 8.39
C PRO A 469 -7.83 16.97 6.96
N THR A 470 -7.70 16.10 5.95
CA THR A 470 -7.81 16.48 4.54
C THR A 470 -8.66 15.51 3.73
N LEU A 471 -9.28 16.02 2.66
CA LEU A 471 -10.14 15.30 1.73
C LEU A 471 -9.73 15.67 0.29
N TRP A 472 -9.24 14.68 -0.46
CA TRP A 472 -8.75 14.88 -1.83
C TRP A 472 -9.40 13.90 -2.80
N ILE A 473 -9.90 14.41 -3.94
CA ILE A 473 -10.35 13.59 -5.07
C ILE A 473 -9.26 13.58 -6.15
N TYR A 474 -8.95 12.40 -6.69
CA TYR A 474 -8.01 12.18 -7.79
C TYR A 474 -8.68 11.41 -8.94
N SER A 475 -8.23 11.63 -10.17
CA SER A 475 -8.73 10.96 -11.38
C SER A 475 -8.09 9.58 -11.61
N PRO A 476 -8.52 8.79 -12.62
CA PRO A 476 -7.88 7.52 -12.97
C PRO A 476 -6.36 7.65 -13.26
N SER A 477 -5.94 8.80 -13.79
CA SER A 477 -4.53 9.18 -13.99
C SER A 477 -3.80 9.63 -12.70
N ARG A 478 -4.42 9.49 -11.53
CA ARG A 478 -3.99 10.00 -10.21
C ARG A 478 -3.86 11.54 -10.12
N ALA A 479 -4.28 12.30 -11.13
CA ALA A 479 -4.27 13.76 -11.09
C ALA A 479 -5.30 14.32 -10.10
N THR A 480 -4.96 15.34 -9.30
CA THR A 480 -5.89 15.94 -8.33
C THR A 480 -7.08 16.60 -9.05
N ALA A 481 -8.26 16.00 -8.94
CA ALA A 481 -9.52 16.45 -9.55
C ALA A 481 -10.37 17.33 -8.61
N SER A 482 -10.01 17.39 -7.32
CA SER A 482 -10.68 18.16 -6.26
C SER A 482 -10.74 19.68 -6.55
N SER A 483 -11.93 20.26 -6.75
CA SER A 483 -12.09 21.69 -7.09
C SER A 483 -11.83 22.63 -5.89
N ALA A 484 -10.62 23.19 -5.82
CA ALA A 484 -10.15 23.99 -4.68
C ALA A 484 -10.79 25.39 -4.51
N PHE A 485 -11.64 25.85 -5.45
CA PHE A 485 -12.26 27.18 -5.38
C PHE A 485 -13.54 27.23 -4.52
N HIS A 486 -14.22 26.10 -4.34
CA HIS A 486 -15.55 26.03 -3.73
C HIS A 486 -15.66 25.01 -2.60
N SER A 487 -14.57 24.35 -2.20
CA SER A 487 -14.64 23.15 -1.35
C SER A 487 -13.60 23.16 -0.22
N ALA A 488 -14.02 22.71 0.97
CA ALA A 488 -13.19 22.67 2.17
C ALA A 488 -12.40 21.35 2.20
N GLN A 489 -11.26 21.33 1.51
CA GLN A 489 -10.41 20.13 1.34
C GLN A 489 -9.45 19.89 2.52
N GLN A 490 -9.34 20.84 3.45
CA GLN A 490 -8.49 20.77 4.64
C GLN A 490 -9.08 21.64 5.74
N SER A 491 -8.89 21.25 7.00
CA SER A 491 -9.33 22.01 8.17
C SER A 491 -8.40 21.74 9.37
N ILE A 492 -8.88 21.95 10.59
CA ILE A 492 -8.21 21.61 11.86
C ILE A 492 -9.24 20.92 12.75
N LEU A 493 -8.87 19.83 13.44
CA LEU A 493 -9.78 19.17 14.39
C LEU A 493 -10.03 20.06 15.62
N SER A 494 -11.29 20.13 16.06
CA SER A 494 -11.75 20.95 17.18
C SER A 494 -12.30 20.06 18.29
N SER A 495 -11.81 20.21 19.52
CA SER A 495 -12.37 19.51 20.69
C SER A 495 -13.75 20.04 21.13
N SER A 496 -14.28 21.06 20.42
CA SER A 496 -15.52 21.75 20.79
C SER A 496 -16.65 21.59 19.76
N SER A 497 -16.34 21.21 18.52
CA SER A 497 -17.28 21.14 17.39
C SER A 497 -16.96 19.96 16.46
N THR A 498 -17.94 19.55 15.65
CA THR A 498 -17.69 18.80 14.41
C THR A 498 -16.73 19.60 13.52
N THR A 499 -15.91 18.89 12.73
CA THR A 499 -15.11 19.46 11.63
C THR A 499 -15.55 18.78 10.33
N ASP A 500 -16.25 19.50 9.45
CA ASP A 500 -16.68 18.99 8.14
C ASP A 500 -15.72 19.40 7.02
N LEU A 501 -15.49 18.49 6.08
CA LEU A 501 -14.80 18.71 4.82
C LEU A 501 -15.71 18.33 3.65
N TYR A 502 -15.48 18.93 2.49
CA TYR A 502 -16.19 18.62 1.24
C TYR A 502 -15.27 18.81 0.05
N GLY A 503 -15.50 18.05 -1.02
CA GLY A 503 -14.80 18.11 -2.30
C GLY A 503 -15.68 17.59 -3.44
N HIS A 504 -15.46 18.12 -4.64
CA HIS A 504 -16.08 17.59 -5.87
C HIS A 504 -15.13 17.69 -7.06
N SER A 505 -15.31 16.81 -8.04
CA SER A 505 -14.69 16.92 -9.36
C SER A 505 -15.48 17.88 -10.26
N TYR A 506 -14.84 18.36 -11.33
CA TYR A 506 -15.57 18.86 -12.49
C TYR A 506 -16.36 17.71 -13.16
N PRO A 507 -17.43 18.01 -13.93
CA PRO A 507 -18.06 17.02 -14.79
C PRO A 507 -17.07 16.47 -15.80
N ILE A 508 -16.97 15.13 -15.88
CA ILE A 508 -15.99 14.42 -16.68
C ILE A 508 -16.27 14.65 -18.17
N GLY A 509 -15.27 15.13 -18.92
CA GLY A 509 -15.45 15.47 -20.32
C GLY A 509 -14.14 15.49 -21.07
N TYR A 510 -14.09 14.83 -22.24
CA TYR A 510 -12.86 14.61 -23.00
C TYR A 510 -12.05 15.89 -23.23
N ASN A 511 -12.69 16.95 -23.73
CA ASN A 511 -12.05 18.24 -24.00
C ASN A 511 -11.65 19.03 -22.74
N ASN A 512 -11.92 18.53 -21.51
CA ASN A 512 -11.40 19.14 -20.29
C ASN A 512 -9.87 19.14 -20.21
N ARG A 513 -9.17 18.21 -20.88
CA ARG A 513 -7.70 18.14 -20.99
C ARG A 513 -7.05 19.41 -21.57
N GLN A 514 -7.85 20.24 -22.23
CA GLN A 514 -7.48 21.56 -22.77
C GLN A 514 -7.65 22.68 -21.72
N SER A 515 -7.77 22.37 -20.43
CA SER A 515 -7.89 23.38 -19.37
C SER A 515 -6.55 23.73 -18.73
N PHE A 516 -6.42 25.02 -18.39
CA PHE A 516 -5.37 25.54 -17.52
C PHE A 516 -5.71 25.42 -16.02
N VAL A 517 -6.88 24.85 -15.69
CA VAL A 517 -7.30 24.56 -14.31
C VAL A 517 -7.07 23.07 -14.07
N ASP A 518 -6.08 22.74 -13.22
CA ASP A 518 -5.62 21.36 -13.00
C ASP A 518 -6.77 20.41 -12.63
N ALA A 519 -7.63 20.81 -11.70
CA ALA A 519 -8.80 20.04 -11.26
C ALA A 519 -9.84 19.79 -12.38
N GLN A 520 -9.96 20.70 -13.35
CA GLN A 520 -10.79 20.48 -14.53
C GLN A 520 -10.07 19.55 -15.52
N SER A 521 -8.77 19.77 -15.76
CA SER A 521 -7.96 18.94 -16.68
C SER A 521 -7.86 17.48 -16.22
N ALA A 522 -7.78 17.25 -14.90
CA ALA A 522 -7.87 15.93 -14.29
C ALA A 522 -9.21 15.22 -14.56
N ALA A 523 -10.31 15.97 -14.71
CA ALA A 523 -11.64 15.45 -15.06
C ALA A 523 -11.81 15.18 -16.57
N SER A 524 -10.81 14.61 -17.23
CA SER A 524 -10.78 14.38 -18.69
C SER A 524 -10.73 12.90 -19.12
N ILE A 525 -10.79 11.98 -18.15
CA ILE A 525 -10.88 10.52 -18.32
C ILE A 525 -12.01 10.00 -17.41
N ALA A 526 -12.83 9.07 -17.91
CA ALA A 526 -13.81 8.32 -17.11
C ALA A 526 -13.19 7.05 -16.50
N GLY A 527 -13.89 6.42 -15.55
CA GLY A 527 -13.47 5.21 -14.83
C GLY A 527 -13.35 5.46 -13.33
N LYS A 528 -12.46 4.72 -12.66
CA LYS A 528 -12.27 4.78 -11.20
C LYS A 528 -11.62 6.09 -10.75
N TYR A 529 -12.35 6.88 -9.96
CA TYR A 529 -11.88 8.07 -9.26
C TYR A 529 -11.56 7.72 -7.81
N TYR A 530 -10.45 8.24 -7.31
CA TYR A 530 -9.97 7.97 -5.95
C TYR A 530 -10.37 9.10 -5.00
N ILE A 531 -10.85 8.73 -3.82
CA ILE A 531 -11.18 9.63 -2.72
C ILE A 531 -10.24 9.30 -1.57
N SER A 532 -9.35 10.22 -1.21
CA SER A 532 -8.50 10.07 -0.04
C SER A 532 -9.02 10.89 1.13
N VAL A 533 -9.20 10.22 2.27
CA VAL A 533 -9.44 10.84 3.58
C VAL A 533 -8.19 10.63 4.42
N SER A 534 -7.66 11.68 5.03
CA SER A 534 -6.44 11.57 5.84
C SER A 534 -6.44 12.51 7.04
N VAL A 535 -5.56 12.24 8.00
CA VAL A 535 -5.23 13.17 9.09
C VAL A 535 -3.72 13.40 9.13
N ALA A 536 -3.31 14.65 9.33
CA ALA A 536 -1.92 15.04 9.49
C ALA A 536 -1.20 14.24 10.59
N ARG A 537 0.11 14.00 10.42
CA ARG A 537 0.96 13.62 11.57
C ARG A 537 0.94 14.76 12.59
N ASP A 538 0.63 14.42 13.83
CA ASP A 538 0.68 15.33 14.97
C ASP A 538 2.13 15.37 15.50
N GLU A 539 2.96 16.26 14.96
CA GLU A 539 4.39 16.32 15.29
C GLU A 539 4.67 16.77 16.75
N ASP A 540 3.71 17.47 17.37
CA ASP A 540 3.79 17.92 18.77
C ASP A 540 3.29 16.83 19.75
N SER A 541 2.19 16.14 19.43
CA SER A 541 1.60 15.11 20.31
C SER A 541 2.23 13.73 20.12
N LYS A 542 3.00 13.29 21.12
CA LYS A 542 3.46 11.90 21.26
C LYS A 542 2.38 11.03 21.93
N ALA A 543 1.19 11.10 21.36
CA ALA A 543 0.07 10.22 21.65
C ALA A 543 -0.56 9.88 20.31
N SER A 544 -0.69 8.59 20.00
CA SER A 544 -1.60 8.16 18.95
C SER A 544 -2.97 7.86 19.58
N TYR A 545 -4.01 8.09 18.81
CA TYR A 545 -5.40 8.06 19.22
C TYR A 545 -6.26 7.92 17.96
N GLU A 546 -7.41 7.26 18.08
CA GLU A 546 -8.33 7.13 16.95
C GLU A 546 -9.24 8.35 16.81
N ILE A 547 -9.50 8.71 15.56
CA ILE A 547 -10.32 9.85 15.17
C ILE A 547 -11.44 9.28 14.28
N PRO A 548 -12.67 9.13 14.80
CA PRO A 548 -13.78 8.63 14.00
C PRO A 548 -14.12 9.61 12.87
N PHE A 549 -14.65 9.09 11.77
CA PHE A 549 -15.16 9.87 10.65
C PHE A 549 -16.41 9.22 10.03
N THR A 550 -17.26 10.04 9.41
CA THR A 550 -18.28 9.59 8.46
C THR A 550 -17.94 10.13 7.08
N LEU A 551 -17.75 9.26 6.09
CA LEU A 551 -17.50 9.60 4.69
C LEU A 551 -18.79 9.40 3.88
N GLY A 552 -19.29 10.45 3.24
CA GLY A 552 -20.37 10.36 2.25
C GLY A 552 -19.82 10.53 0.83
N VAL A 553 -20.31 9.73 -0.11
CA VAL A 553 -19.88 9.75 -1.54
C VAL A 553 -21.08 9.70 -2.48
N ASP A 554 -21.00 10.39 -3.62
CA ASP A 554 -22.10 10.50 -4.59
C ASP A 554 -21.57 10.76 -6.01
N VAL A 555 -22.14 10.06 -7.00
CA VAL A 555 -21.82 10.24 -8.43
C VAL A 555 -22.97 10.97 -9.11
N GLU A 556 -22.76 12.24 -9.44
CA GLU A 556 -23.82 13.11 -9.93
C GLU A 556 -23.77 13.31 -11.45
N GLY A 557 -24.76 12.78 -12.15
CA GLY A 557 -25.03 13.10 -13.54
C GLY A 557 -25.67 11.93 -14.26
N LYS A 558 -25.46 11.87 -15.57
CA LYS A 558 -25.74 10.71 -16.42
C LYS A 558 -24.65 10.63 -17.48
N THR A 559 -24.29 9.40 -17.84
CA THR A 559 -23.52 9.06 -19.05
C THR A 559 -23.95 9.93 -20.23
N SER A 560 -23.06 10.80 -20.69
CA SER A 560 -23.33 11.74 -21.78
C SER A 560 -22.03 12.29 -22.34
N ASN A 561 -22.01 12.55 -23.65
CA ASN A 561 -20.82 13.03 -24.37
C ASN A 561 -19.66 12.01 -24.32
N VAL A 562 -20.00 10.72 -24.41
CA VAL A 562 -19.05 9.60 -24.46
C VAL A 562 -18.17 9.72 -25.72
N PRO A 563 -16.84 9.65 -25.60
CA PRO A 563 -15.95 9.64 -26.76
C PRO A 563 -16.01 8.31 -27.52
N GLU A 564 -15.89 8.38 -28.84
CA GLU A 564 -15.82 7.21 -29.72
C GLU A 564 -14.38 6.97 -30.17
N TYR A 565 -13.88 5.73 -30.15
CA TYR A 565 -12.50 5.38 -30.49
C TYR A 565 -12.44 4.29 -31.58
N ASP A 566 -11.64 4.52 -32.64
CA ASP A 566 -11.40 3.53 -33.71
C ASP A 566 -10.39 2.43 -33.32
N GLY A 567 -9.83 2.47 -32.09
CA GLY A 567 -8.68 1.65 -31.68
C GLY A 567 -8.78 0.98 -30.31
N GLY A 568 -9.95 0.99 -29.67
CA GLY A 568 -10.16 0.51 -28.30
C GLY A 568 -10.32 1.64 -27.27
N GLU A 569 -10.76 1.27 -26.07
CA GLU A 569 -10.93 2.18 -24.93
C GLU A 569 -9.57 2.58 -24.31
N PRO A 570 -9.50 3.62 -23.45
CA PRO A 570 -8.24 4.10 -22.90
C PRO A 570 -7.47 2.98 -22.19
N GLN A 571 -6.23 2.75 -22.60
CA GLN A 571 -5.41 1.65 -22.07
C GLN A 571 -4.83 2.05 -20.72
N ILE A 572 -5.65 1.91 -19.67
CA ILE A 572 -5.23 1.88 -18.28
C ILE A 572 -4.74 0.45 -18.04
N GLY A 573 -3.41 0.25 -18.05
CA GLY A 573 -2.84 -1.10 -18.03
C GLY A 573 -3.24 -1.87 -16.78
N GLU A 574 -3.87 -3.03 -16.99
CA GLU A 574 -4.21 -3.98 -15.93
C GLU A 574 -2.92 -4.43 -15.23
N SER A 575 -2.91 -4.37 -13.90
CA SER A 575 -1.98 -5.16 -13.11
C SER A 575 -2.62 -6.55 -12.99
N GLU A 576 -1.94 -7.60 -13.46
CA GLU A 576 -2.46 -8.96 -13.47
C GLU A 576 -2.63 -9.49 -12.03
N SER A 577 -3.81 -9.30 -11.43
CA SER A 577 -4.24 -10.08 -10.27
C SER A 577 -4.84 -11.40 -10.76
N ASP A 578 -4.21 -12.52 -10.40
CA ASP A 578 -4.61 -13.88 -10.80
C ASP A 578 -6.00 -14.27 -10.25
N ASP A 579 -7.08 -13.88 -10.95
CA ASP A 579 -8.40 -14.49 -10.77
C ASP A 579 -8.47 -15.82 -11.53
N SER A 580 -7.86 -16.86 -10.96
CA SER A 580 -7.90 -18.21 -11.51
C SER A 580 -9.27 -18.86 -11.28
N THR A 581 -10.27 -18.41 -12.04
CA THR A 581 -11.64 -18.96 -12.04
C THR A 581 -11.62 -20.44 -12.46
N THR A 582 -11.77 -21.35 -11.49
CA THR A 582 -11.75 -22.80 -11.72
C THR A 582 -13.08 -23.32 -12.25
N ASP A 583 -13.20 -23.42 -13.57
CA ASP A 583 -14.25 -24.21 -14.24
C ASP A 583 -14.07 -25.71 -13.94
N ASP A 584 -14.96 -26.29 -13.13
CA ASP A 584 -15.06 -27.74 -12.88
C ASP A 584 -16.03 -28.42 -13.88
N PRO A 585 -15.54 -29.45 -14.61
CA PRO A 585 -16.44 -30.46 -15.15
C PRO A 585 -16.01 -31.91 -14.87
N THR A 586 -16.21 -32.37 -13.63
CA THR A 586 -16.74 -33.70 -13.25
C THR A 586 -16.23 -34.93 -14.05
N GLY A 587 -15.31 -35.74 -13.48
CA GLY A 587 -14.75 -36.92 -14.16
C GLY A 587 -14.35 -38.08 -13.24
N SER A 588 -15.33 -38.91 -12.87
CA SER A 588 -15.26 -40.11 -11.99
C SER A 588 -13.95 -40.92 -11.89
N SER A 589 -13.67 -41.30 -10.63
CA SER A 589 -13.33 -42.67 -10.15
C SER A 589 -11.98 -43.34 -10.50
N ASP A 590 -11.22 -43.59 -9.43
CA ASP A 590 -10.63 -44.90 -9.01
C ASP A 590 -9.11 -44.98 -8.77
N ASP A 591 -8.80 -45.83 -7.78
CA ASP A 591 -7.54 -46.47 -7.38
C ASP A 591 -6.32 -45.63 -6.94
N ILE A 592 -6.20 -45.52 -5.61
CA ILE A 592 -4.92 -45.40 -4.91
C ILE A 592 -4.17 -46.73 -5.00
N GLU A 593 -2.91 -46.73 -5.44
CA GLU A 593 -1.96 -47.70 -4.87
C GLU A 593 -0.60 -47.05 -4.54
N GLN A 594 -0.15 -47.34 -3.32
CA GLN A 594 1.03 -46.79 -2.68
C GLN A 594 2.20 -47.77 -2.82
N THR A 595 3.38 -47.31 -3.22
CA THR A 595 4.64 -47.95 -2.81
C THR A 595 5.82 -46.99 -2.90
N ALA A 596 6.78 -47.17 -2.00
CA ALA A 596 7.96 -46.33 -1.85
C ALA A 596 9.26 -47.15 -1.94
N ALA A 597 10.40 -46.46 -1.72
CA ALA A 597 11.78 -46.90 -1.89
C ALA A 597 12.25 -47.03 -3.36
N GLY A 598 13.48 -46.66 -3.72
CA GLY A 598 14.58 -46.11 -2.90
C GLY A 598 15.88 -46.88 -3.11
N THR A 599 17.02 -46.29 -2.71
CA THR A 599 18.41 -46.80 -2.88
C THR A 599 18.87 -46.91 -4.35
N ASP A 600 20.14 -46.72 -4.72
CA ASP A 600 21.24 -46.03 -4.02
C ASP A 600 22.36 -45.67 -5.03
N ASP A 601 23.33 -44.89 -4.55
CA ASP A 601 24.78 -44.98 -4.85
C ASP A 601 25.43 -44.52 -6.18
N THR A 602 26.61 -43.92 -5.95
CA THR A 602 27.89 -44.00 -6.70
C THR A 602 28.30 -43.04 -7.83
N ASP A 603 29.58 -42.66 -7.70
CA ASP A 603 30.61 -42.35 -8.72
C ASP A 603 30.48 -41.12 -9.64
N GLY A 604 31.00 -40.00 -9.15
CA GLY A 604 31.70 -39.01 -9.99
C GLY A 604 33.23 -39.15 -9.90
N PRO A 605 34.00 -38.66 -10.89
CA PRO A 605 35.43 -38.37 -10.72
C PRO A 605 35.81 -36.89 -10.96
N TRP A 606 37.01 -36.51 -10.55
CA TRP A 606 37.46 -35.12 -10.32
C TRP A 606 38.26 -34.47 -11.49
N LEU A 607 38.75 -33.24 -11.22
CA LEU A 607 39.89 -32.48 -11.80
C LEU A 607 39.47 -31.13 -12.46
N ALA A 608 40.18 -30.00 -12.31
CA ALA A 608 41.34 -29.67 -11.45
C ALA A 608 41.47 -28.14 -11.19
N VAL A 609 42.34 -27.76 -10.24
CA VAL A 609 42.63 -26.37 -9.81
C VAL A 609 43.79 -25.74 -10.60
N ALA A 610 43.81 -24.41 -10.73
CA ALA A 610 45.00 -23.62 -11.03
C ALA A 610 45.11 -22.38 -10.13
N LEU A 611 46.34 -22.01 -9.71
CA LEU A 611 46.65 -20.89 -8.81
C LEU A 611 47.93 -20.15 -9.25
N GLY A 612 48.02 -18.85 -8.95
CA GLY A 612 49.22 -18.01 -9.14
C GLY A 612 48.85 -16.51 -9.09
N VAL A 613 49.12 -15.64 -8.09
CA VAL A 613 50.15 -15.45 -7.03
C VAL A 613 51.17 -14.36 -7.38
N GLY A 614 51.26 -13.32 -6.53
CA GLY A 614 52.35 -12.32 -6.46
C GLY A 614 51.94 -10.90 -6.87
N GLY A 615 52.33 -9.82 -6.16
CA GLY A 615 53.12 -9.74 -4.92
C GLY A 615 53.23 -8.30 -4.37
N ILE A 616 53.68 -8.13 -3.12
CA ILE A 616 53.67 -6.86 -2.35
C ILE A 616 55.06 -6.19 -2.31
N VAL A 617 55.11 -4.85 -2.35
CA VAL A 617 56.22 -4.00 -1.86
C VAL A 617 55.64 -2.77 -1.13
N LEU A 618 56.38 -2.17 -0.19
CA LEU A 618 55.90 -1.19 0.80
C LEU A 618 56.88 -0.02 1.03
N LEU A 619 56.34 1.07 1.62
CA LEU A 619 57.01 2.19 2.34
C LEU A 619 57.83 3.26 1.56
N GLY A 620 57.63 4.53 1.95
CA GLY A 620 58.46 5.69 1.58
C GLY A 620 57.87 7.03 2.10
N LEU A 621 58.59 7.76 2.96
CA LEU A 621 58.14 9.01 3.58
C LEU A 621 58.70 10.26 2.89
N GLY A 622 57.95 11.38 2.90
CA GLY A 622 58.43 12.71 2.53
C GLY A 622 57.36 13.78 2.75
N ALA A 623 57.68 14.86 3.49
CA ALA A 623 56.69 15.85 3.94
C ALA A 623 57.02 17.28 3.49
N ALA A 624 55.98 18.09 3.28
CA ALA A 624 56.09 19.55 3.18
C ALA A 624 54.82 20.23 3.72
N MET A 625 54.94 21.02 4.79
CA MET A 625 53.91 21.97 5.23
C MET A 625 54.31 23.39 4.82
N VAL A 626 53.37 24.17 4.29
CA VAL A 626 53.30 25.62 4.51
C VAL A 626 51.82 25.95 4.81
N ARG A 627 51.60 26.95 5.67
CA ARG A 627 50.31 27.30 6.28
C ARG A 627 50.22 28.83 6.38
N VAL A 628 49.00 29.36 6.53
CA VAL A 628 48.69 30.78 6.83
C VAL A 628 48.85 31.75 5.62
N ALA A 629 47.93 32.68 5.33
CA ALA A 629 46.48 32.80 5.59
C ALA A 629 45.94 34.05 4.83
N ARG A 630 44.62 34.09 4.56
CA ARG A 630 43.76 35.23 4.97
C ARG A 630 42.26 34.97 4.77
N ARG A 631 41.57 34.82 5.92
CA ARG A 631 40.11 34.88 6.13
C ARG A 631 39.26 34.07 5.16
#